data_AF-A0A2D6F0Y8-F1
#
_entry.id   AF-A0A2D6F0Y8-F1
#
_cell.length_a   1.000
_cell.length_b   1.000
_cell.length_c   1.000
_cell.angle_alpha   90.00
_cell.angle_beta   90.00
_cell.angle_gamma   90.00
#
_symmetry.space_group_name_H-M   'P 1'
#
loop_
_entity.id
_entity.type
_entity.pdbx_description
1 polymer ?
#
loop_
_entity_poly.entity_id
_entity_poly.type
_entity_poly.pdbx_seq_one_letter_code
_entity_poly.pdbx_strand_id
1 'polypeptide(L)'
;MSLVVNASNEVALYNLRDNDYVIDNDATVTVELRDSSDNLVAGESWPKTLVSTGSGGNYEASLDPALAIVVGERYKQTILAVNNSTFKQSPFVTYLTAVESAGC
;
A
#
# COMPACT_ATOMS: atom_id res chain seq x y z
N MET A 1 -12.97 -8.49 21.65
CA MET A 1 -11.56 -8.50 21.23
C MET A 1 -11.49 -7.83 19.88
N SER A 2 -10.74 -6.73 19.79
CA SER A 2 -10.66 -5.87 18.60
C SER A 2 -9.60 -6.40 17.65
N LEU A 3 -9.82 -6.27 16.35
CA LEU A 3 -8.78 -6.46 15.36
C LEU A 3 -7.84 -5.23 15.36
N VAL A 4 -6.52 -5.43 15.40
CA VAL A 4 -5.52 -4.37 15.19
C VAL A 4 -4.55 -4.98 14.20
N VAL A 5 -4.74 -4.52 12.97
CA VAL A 5 -3.67 -4.37 11.99
C VAL A 5 -2.53 -3.67 12.73
N ASN A 6 -1.40 -4.34 12.95
CA ASN A 6 -0.34 -3.80 13.81
C ASN A 6 0.10 -2.43 13.28
N ALA A 7 -0.23 -1.39 14.06
CA ALA A 7 0.23 -0.02 14.01
C ALA A 7 0.15 0.67 12.64
N SER A 8 -0.90 1.46 12.49
CA SER A 8 -1.21 2.30 11.34
C SER A 8 -1.77 1.52 10.17
N ASN A 9 -3.06 1.71 9.89
CA ASN A 9 -3.63 1.41 8.59
C ASN A 9 -2.98 2.32 7.55
N GLU A 10 -1.68 2.26 7.35
CA GLU A 10 -0.91 3.18 6.54
C GLU A 10 -0.03 2.35 5.63
N VAL A 11 -0.25 2.51 4.34
CA VAL A 11 0.68 2.04 3.31
C VAL A 11 1.68 3.14 3.12
N ALA A 12 2.95 2.83 3.40
CA ALA A 12 4.05 3.72 3.15
C ALA A 12 5.01 3.07 2.14
N LEU A 13 5.40 3.84 1.14
CA LEU A 13 6.49 3.55 0.23
C LEU A 13 7.58 4.58 0.49
N TYR A 14 8.80 4.12 0.77
CA TYR A 14 9.93 5.00 1.04
C TYR A 14 10.99 4.85 -0.04
N ASN A 15 11.71 5.94 -0.32
CA ASN A 15 12.81 5.95 -1.28
C ASN A 15 12.40 5.50 -2.69
N LEU A 16 11.26 5.97 -3.20
CA LEU A 16 10.94 5.80 -4.61
C LEU A 16 12.03 6.49 -5.45
N ARG A 17 12.69 5.70 -6.29
CA ARG A 17 13.78 6.16 -7.17
C ARG A 17 13.58 5.68 -8.59
N ASP A 18 13.95 6.53 -9.55
CA ASP A 18 14.12 6.15 -10.94
C ASP A 18 15.29 5.15 -11.11
N ASN A 19 15.43 4.55 -12.29
CA ASN A 19 16.53 3.64 -12.65
C ASN A 19 17.87 4.38 -12.66
N ASP A 20 17.85 5.70 -12.82
CA ASP A 20 19.01 6.56 -12.58
C ASP A 20 19.27 6.87 -11.09
N TYR A 21 18.55 6.22 -10.16
CA TYR A 21 18.61 6.44 -8.71
C TYR A 21 18.19 7.86 -8.26
N VAL A 22 17.59 8.64 -9.17
CA VAL A 22 17.03 9.95 -8.86
C VAL A 22 15.74 9.78 -8.07
N ILE A 23 15.62 10.51 -6.96
CA ILE A 23 14.41 10.50 -6.14
C ILE A 23 13.27 11.10 -6.96
N ASP A 24 12.22 10.31 -7.15
CA ASP A 24 11.04 10.73 -7.88
C ASP A 24 9.96 11.18 -6.88
N ASN A 25 9.67 12.48 -6.86
CA ASN A 25 8.64 13.07 -6.01
C ASN A 25 7.37 13.46 -6.79
N ASP A 26 7.37 13.28 -8.12
CA ASP A 26 6.28 13.65 -9.03
C ASP A 26 5.53 12.41 -9.57
N ALA A 27 5.96 11.21 -9.17
CA ALA A 27 5.29 9.98 -9.54
C ALA A 27 3.89 9.89 -8.91
N THR A 28 2.96 9.35 -9.68
CA THR A 28 1.68 8.87 -9.18
C THR A 28 1.88 7.48 -8.62
N VAL A 29 1.80 7.34 -7.30
CA VAL A 29 1.90 6.05 -6.63
C VAL A 29 0.50 5.59 -6.23
N THR A 30 0.16 4.37 -6.59
CA THR A 30 -1.12 3.75 -6.27
C THR A 30 -0.91 2.40 -5.59
N VAL A 31 -1.81 2.02 -4.69
CA VAL A 31 -1.82 0.71 -4.05
C VAL A 31 -3.14 -0.01 -4.29
N GLU A 32 -3.08 -1.31 -4.45
CA GLU A 32 -4.22 -2.24 -4.48
C GLU A 32 -4.01 -3.34 -3.45
N LEU A 33 -5.07 -3.74 -2.74
CA LEU A 33 -5.04 -4.90 -1.84
C LEU A 33 -5.95 -5.99 -2.38
N ARG A 34 -5.39 -7.20 -2.51
CA ARG A 34 -6.12 -8.40 -2.95
C ARG A 34 -6.11 -9.48 -1.88
N ASP A 35 -7.19 -10.23 -1.75
CA ASP A 35 -7.27 -11.39 -0.86
C ASP A 35 -6.55 -12.62 -1.43
N SER A 36 -6.57 -13.72 -0.69
CA SER A 36 -5.93 -14.99 -1.05
C SER A 36 -6.47 -15.60 -2.36
N SER A 37 -7.70 -15.24 -2.73
CA SER A 37 -8.38 -15.61 -3.98
C SER A 37 -8.20 -14.57 -5.10
N ASP A 38 -7.30 -13.60 -4.92
CA ASP A 38 -6.97 -12.52 -5.86
C ASP A 38 -8.11 -11.52 -6.15
N ASN A 39 -9.18 -11.47 -5.33
CA ASN A 39 -10.19 -10.43 -5.43
C ASN A 39 -9.76 -9.19 -4.66
N LEU A 40 -10.25 -8.02 -5.07
CA LEU A 40 -10.00 -6.79 -4.34
C LEU A 40 -10.68 -6.83 -2.97
N VAL A 41 -9.95 -6.42 -1.94
CA VAL A 41 -10.49 -6.36 -0.58
C VAL A 41 -11.62 -5.33 -0.53
N ALA A 42 -12.81 -5.76 -0.13
CA ALA A 42 -13.94 -4.86 0.04
C ALA A 42 -13.72 -3.91 1.22
N GLY A 43 -14.38 -2.75 1.19
CA GLY A 43 -14.26 -1.72 2.25
C GLY A 43 -13.43 -0.50 1.85
N GLU A 44 -12.81 -0.53 0.66
CA GLU A 44 -12.08 0.60 0.08
C GLU A 44 -12.24 0.60 -1.45
N SER A 45 -12.14 1.77 -2.08
CA SER A 45 -12.02 1.87 -3.54
C SER A 45 -10.57 1.70 -3.98
N TRP A 46 -10.33 0.73 -4.85
CA TRP A 46 -9.01 0.43 -5.41
C TRP A 46 -8.96 0.78 -6.91
N PRO A 47 -7.80 1.21 -7.45
CA PRO A 47 -6.55 1.50 -6.76
C PRO A 47 -6.62 2.79 -5.91
N LYS A 48 -5.98 2.78 -4.75
CA LYS A 48 -5.88 3.95 -3.86
C LYS A 48 -4.61 4.73 -4.15
N THR A 49 -4.70 6.04 -4.30
CA THR A 49 -3.53 6.90 -4.57
C THR A 49 -2.82 7.24 -3.26
N LEU A 50 -1.50 7.11 -3.24
CA LEU A 50 -0.66 7.54 -2.13
C LEU A 50 -0.26 8.99 -2.33
N VAL A 51 -0.16 9.72 -1.22
CA VAL A 51 0.21 11.12 -1.22
C VAL A 51 1.70 11.21 -0.92
N SER A 52 2.43 11.98 -1.73
CA SER A 52 3.83 12.27 -1.45
C SER A 52 3.95 13.03 -0.13
N THR A 53 4.78 12.54 0.79
CA THR A 53 4.98 13.17 2.11
C THR A 53 6.09 14.21 2.13
N GLY A 54 6.68 14.50 0.96
CA GLY A 54 7.65 15.57 0.75
C GLY A 54 8.86 15.10 -0.03
N SER A 55 10.01 15.74 0.21
CA SER A 55 11.27 15.38 -0.44
C SER A 55 11.80 14.04 0.07
N GLY A 56 11.89 13.06 -0.83
CA GLY A 56 12.48 11.76 -0.51
C GLY A 56 11.92 10.58 -1.31
N GLY A 57 10.92 10.81 -2.17
CA GLY A 57 10.21 9.73 -2.85
C GLY A 57 9.41 8.90 -1.85
N ASN A 58 8.90 9.57 -0.81
CA ASN A 58 8.12 8.95 0.24
C ASN A 58 6.65 9.20 -0.05
N TYR A 59 5.87 8.14 -0.05
CA TYR A 59 4.45 8.15 -0.37
C TYR A 59 3.70 7.39 0.70
N GLU A 60 2.68 8.02 1.28
CA GLU A 60 1.93 7.44 2.37
C GLU A 60 0.42 7.57 2.08
N ALA A 61 -0.34 6.54 2.45
CA ALA A 61 -1.80 6.55 2.41
C ALA A 61 -2.36 5.79 3.59
N SER A 62 -3.36 6.36 4.26
CA SER A 62 -4.10 5.63 5.28
C SER A 62 -5.18 4.77 4.64
N LEU A 63 -5.14 3.45 4.82
CA LEU A 63 -6.18 2.50 4.45
C LEU A 63 -7.40 2.58 5.36
N ASP A 64 -8.58 2.29 4.82
CA ASP A 64 -9.81 2.31 5.61
C ASP A 64 -9.82 1.21 6.69
N PRO A 65 -10.15 1.51 7.96
CA PRO A 65 -10.29 0.50 9.00
C PRO A 65 -11.49 -0.42 8.82
N ALA A 66 -12.45 -0.07 7.97
CA ALA A 66 -13.57 -0.92 7.59
C ALA A 66 -13.24 -1.88 6.44
N LEU A 67 -11.97 -2.02 6.05
CA LEU A 67 -11.54 -3.07 5.15
C LEU A 67 -12.02 -4.43 5.67
N ALA A 68 -12.61 -5.23 4.77
CA ALA A 68 -13.12 -6.57 5.06
C ALA A 68 -11.95 -7.57 5.13
N ILE A 69 -11.04 -7.33 6.07
CA ILE A 69 -9.85 -8.17 6.31
C ILE A 69 -10.23 -9.28 7.28
N VAL A 70 -9.97 -10.52 6.88
CA VAL A 70 -10.20 -11.74 7.65
C VAL A 70 -8.90 -12.10 8.37
N VAL A 71 -8.99 -12.28 9.68
CA VAL A 71 -7.87 -12.73 10.53
C VAL A 71 -7.24 -14.00 9.98
N GLY A 72 -5.92 -14.04 9.95
CA GLY A 72 -5.15 -15.21 9.52
C GLY A 72 -5.06 -15.36 8.00
N GLU A 73 -5.78 -14.54 7.24
CA GLU A 73 -5.59 -14.48 5.79
C GLU A 73 -4.40 -13.59 5.39
N ARG A 74 -3.83 -13.94 4.24
CA ARG A 74 -2.78 -13.19 3.59
C ARG A 74 -3.38 -12.36 2.47
N TYR A 75 -3.04 -11.09 2.49
CA TYR A 75 -3.46 -10.11 1.50
C TYR A 75 -2.25 -9.67 0.68
N LYS A 76 -2.41 -9.70 -0.63
CA LYS A 76 -1.40 -9.24 -1.58
C LYS A 76 -1.59 -7.75 -1.81
N GLN A 77 -0.63 -6.97 -1.35
CA GLN A 77 -0.56 -5.55 -1.60
C GLN A 77 0.32 -5.29 -2.82
N THR A 78 -0.24 -4.64 -3.83
CA THR A 78 0.46 -4.27 -5.06
C THR A 78 0.58 -2.76 -5.11
N ILE A 79 1.79 -2.23 -4.99
CA ILE A 79 2.08 -0.80 -5.12
C ILE A 79 2.67 -0.56 -6.51
N LEU A 80 2.07 0.34 -7.27
CA LEU A 80 2.52 0.76 -8.58
C LEU A 80 2.89 2.24 -8.54
N ALA A 81 4.09 2.57 -8.99
CA ALA A 81 4.55 3.94 -9.17
C ALA A 81 4.70 4.25 -10.67
N VAL A 82 3.98 5.28 -11.13
CA VAL A 82 4.01 5.75 -12.52
C VAL A 82 4.44 7.21 -12.54
N ASN A 83 5.59 7.50 -13.14
CA ASN A 83 5.98 8.90 -13.43
C ASN A 83 5.58 9.28 -14.86
N ASN A 84 5.21 10.55 -15.05
CA ASN A 84 4.73 11.11 -16.31
C ASN A 84 5.77 11.12 -17.46
N SER A 85 7.05 10.81 -17.20
CA SER A 85 8.08 10.88 -18.26
C SER A 85 8.41 9.57 -18.95
N THR A 86 8.83 8.49 -18.28
CA THR A 86 9.12 7.20 -18.96
C THR A 86 9.20 6.03 -17.97
N PHE A 87 8.88 6.28 -16.70
CA PHE A 87 9.17 5.36 -15.61
C PHE A 87 7.93 4.56 -15.23
N LYS A 88 7.89 3.31 -15.70
CA LYS A 88 7.04 2.27 -15.11
C LYS A 88 7.93 1.45 -14.20
N GLN A 89 8.01 1.85 -12.93
CA GLN A 89 8.67 0.98 -11.98
C GLN A 89 7.84 -0.30 -11.84
N SER A 90 8.50 -1.45 -11.82
CA SER A 90 7.81 -2.72 -11.60
C SER A 90 6.96 -2.63 -10.33
N PRO A 91 5.72 -3.12 -10.35
CA PRO A 91 4.87 -3.04 -9.16
C PRO A 91 5.56 -3.76 -8.00
N PHE A 92 5.70 -3.06 -6.87
CA PHE A 92 6.16 -3.67 -5.64
C PHE A 92 5.03 -4.48 -5.05
N VAL A 93 5.23 -5.80 -5.00
CA VAL A 93 4.29 -6.70 -4.36
C VAL A 93 4.80 -7.04 -2.97
N THR A 94 4.00 -6.76 -1.97
CA THR A 94 4.22 -7.19 -0.59
C THR A 94 2.99 -7.94 -0.07
N TYR A 95 3.16 -8.67 1.03
CA TYR A 95 2.09 -9.46 1.62
C TYR A 95 1.83 -8.99 3.04
N LEU A 96 0.58 -8.65 3.32
CA LEU A 96 0.08 -8.37 4.66
C LEU A 96 -0.54 -9.64 5.20
N THR A 97 -0.19 -10.03 6.42
CA THR A 97 -0.93 -11.08 7.14
C THR A 97 -1.82 -10.38 8.14
N ALA A 98 -3.13 -10.59 8.02
CA ALA A 98 -4.08 -10.05 8.98
C ALA A 98 -3.89 -10.75 10.32
N VAL A 99 -3.53 -9.97 11.34
CA VAL A 99 -3.39 -10.47 12.71
C VAL A 99 -4.45 -9.80 13.58
N GLU A 100 -4.93 -10.54 14.58
CA GLU A 100 -5.80 -9.94 15.59
C GLU A 100 -5.03 -8.90 16.40
N SER A 101 -5.72 -7.86 16.89
CA SER A 101 -5.12 -7.09 17.97
C SER A 101 -5.05 -8.03 19.14
N ALA A 102 -3.87 -8.14 19.74
CA ALA A 102 -3.84 -8.42 21.17
C ALA A 102 -4.33 -7.15 21.90
N GLY A 103 -5.65 -6.93 21.88
CA GLY A 103 -6.31 -5.93 22.70
C GLY A 103 -6.59 -6.55 24.07
N CYS A 104 -5.71 -6.24 25.04
CA CYS A 104 -5.98 -6.41 26.47
C CYS A 104 -7.11 -5.50 26.94
#